data_AF-A0AB38BMR1-F1
#
_entry.id   AF-A0AB38BMR1-F1
#
_cell.length_a   1.000
_cell.length_b   1.000
_cell.length_c   1.000
_cell.angle_alpha   90.00
_cell.angle_beta   90.00
_cell.angle_gamma   90.00
#
_symmetry.space_group_name_H-M   'P 1'
#
loop_
_entity.id
_entity.type
_entity.pdbx_description
1 polymer ?
#
loop_
_entity_poly.entity_id
_entity_poly.type
_entity_poly.pdbx_seq_one_letter_code
_entity_poly.pdbx_strand_id
1 'polypeptide(L)' 'MAITTFISDPLQPLLDEADSRRIQADDYRDITWVIDQEWVTYHGDDSWSIGPDEPASGDQVRDLLVSSDRIYELQDY' A
#
# COMPACT_ATOMS: atom_id res chain seq x y z
N MET A 1 -6.53 -18.49 27.33
CA MET A 1 -7.24 -17.60 26.39
C MET A 1 -6.24 -17.18 25.33
N ALA A 2 -6.38 -17.67 24.10
CA ALA A 2 -5.59 -17.16 22.98
C ALA A 2 -6.33 -15.93 22.46
N ILE A 3 -5.70 -14.77 22.58
CA ILE A 3 -6.19 -13.55 21.94
C ILE A 3 -5.77 -13.70 20.48
N THR A 4 -6.66 -14.20 19.63
CA THR A 4 -6.45 -14.14 18.19
C THR A 4 -6.55 -12.67 17.81
N THR A 5 -5.44 -11.96 17.85
CA THR A 5 -5.32 -10.65 17.22
C THR A 5 -5.75 -10.86 15.78
N PHE A 6 -6.88 -10.28 15.38
CA PHE A 6 -7.17 -10.06 13.97
C PHE A 6 -6.04 -9.14 13.50
N ILE A 7 -4.95 -9.73 12.99
CA ILE A 7 -3.87 -8.95 12.40
C ILE A 7 -4.53 -8.38 11.16
N SER A 8 -5.05 -7.15 11.26
CA SER A 8 -5.58 -6.43 10.10
C SER A 8 -4.54 -6.55 8.99
N ASP A 9 -5.01 -6.90 7.80
CA ASP A 9 -4.15 -7.05 6.63
C ASP A 9 -3.23 -5.83 6.57
N PRO A 10 -1.89 -6.00 6.53
CA PRO A 10 -0.97 -4.89 6.42
C PRO A 10 -1.30 -3.92 5.28
N LEU A 11 -1.94 -4.40 4.21
CA LEU A 11 -2.38 -3.57 3.09
C LEU A 11 -3.62 -2.72 3.40
N GLN A 12 -4.44 -3.10 4.38
CA GLN A 12 -5.73 -2.46 4.64
C GLN A 12 -5.62 -0.93 4.79
N PRO A 13 -4.64 -0.37 5.53
CA PRO A 13 -4.49 1.08 5.64
C PRO A 13 -4.19 1.77 4.29
N LEU A 14 -3.39 1.15 3.42
CA LEU A 14 -3.06 1.69 2.10
C LEU A 14 -4.28 1.64 1.18
N LEU A 15 -5.04 0.53 1.24
CA LEU A 15 -6.28 0.36 0.46
C LEU A 15 -7.38 1.34 0.91
N ASP A 16 -7.54 1.55 2.22
CA ASP A 16 -8.49 2.51 2.77
C ASP A 16 -8.14 3.95 2.35
N GLU A 17 -6.85 4.29 2.34
CA GLU A 17 -6.36 5.58 1.84
C GLU A 17 -6.61 5.72 0.33
N ALA A 18 -6.34 4.66 -0.44
CA ALA A 18 -6.57 4.65 -1.87
C ALA A 18 -8.05 4.85 -2.24
N ASP A 19 -8.96 4.14 -1.57
CA ASP A 19 -10.40 4.28 -1.82
C ASP A 19 -10.92 5.67 -1.38
N SER A 20 -10.43 6.19 -0.25
CA SER A 20 -10.75 7.55 0.21
C SER A 20 -10.34 8.62 -0.82
N ARG A 21 -9.16 8.48 -1.43
CA ARG A 21 -8.69 9.40 -2.49
C ARG A 21 -9.48 9.22 -3.79
N ARG A 22 -9.80 7.98 -4.17
CA ARG A 22 -10.67 7.68 -5.32
C ARG A 22 -12.06 8.28 -5.20
N ILE A 23 -12.62 8.36 -3.99
CA ILE A 23 -13.92 9.00 -3.73
C ILE A 23 -13.81 10.54 -3.87
N GLN A 24 -12.66 11.12 -3.53
CA GLN A 24 -12.43 12.57 -3.54
C GLN A 24 -11.98 13.12 -4.89
N ALA A 25 -11.29 12.31 -5.69
CA ALA A 25 -10.81 12.67 -7.02
C ALA A 25 -11.71 12.07 -8.11
N ASP A 26 -12.18 12.89 -9.05
CA ASP A 26 -12.95 12.46 -10.23
C ASP A 26 -12.16 11.54 -11.18
N ASP A 27 -10.84 11.39 -10.96
CA ASP A 27 -9.94 10.62 -11.81
C ASP A 27 -9.05 9.70 -10.96
N TYR A 28 -9.03 8.42 -11.31
CA TYR A 28 -8.22 7.42 -10.62
C TYR A 28 -6.75 7.66 -10.98
N ARG A 29 -5.95 8.06 -10.00
CA ARG A 29 -4.50 8.24 -10.15
C ARG A 29 -3.76 7.21 -9.34
N ASP A 30 -2.61 6.81 -9.86
CA ASP A 30 -1.62 6.04 -9.14
C ASP A 30 -1.30 6.70 -7.80
N ILE A 31 -1.23 5.92 -6.74
CA ILE A 31 -0.91 6.40 -5.40
C ILE A 31 0.40 5.76 -4.98
N THR A 32 1.37 6.60 -4.62
CA THR A 32 2.71 6.15 -4.25
C THR A 32 2.97 6.39 -2.77
N TRP A 33 3.53 5.38 -2.10
CA TRP A 33 4.04 5.44 -0.75
C TRP A 33 5.53 5.11 -0.75
N VAL A 34 6.30 5.66 0.18
CA VAL A 34 7.64 5.20 0.52
C VAL A 34 7.50 4.24 1.69
N ILE A 35 7.89 2.98 1.50
CA ILE A 35 7.91 1.95 2.55
C ILE A 35 9.37 1.57 2.79
N ASP A 36 9.88 1.88 3.97
CA ASP A 36 11.32 1.91 4.29
C ASP A 36 12.11 2.81 3.31
N GLN A 37 12.63 2.24 2.23
CA GLN A 37 13.41 2.92 1.18
C GLN A 37 12.87 2.67 -0.23
N GLU A 38 11.77 1.94 -0.35
CA GLU A 38 11.18 1.54 -1.62
C GLU A 38 9.95 2.38 -1.95
N TRP A 39 9.83 2.78 -3.22
CA TRP A 39 8.61 3.42 -3.72
C TRP A 39 7.60 2.35 -4.07
N VAL A 40 6.44 2.37 -3.44
CA VAL A 40 5.37 1.42 -3.69
C VAL A 40 4.21 2.17 -4.28
N THR A 41 3.84 1.83 -5.50
CA THR A 41 2.74 2.46 -6.22
C THR A 41 1.57 1.49 -6.35
N TYR A 42 0.37 1.94 -6.01
CA TYR A 42 -0.87 1.25 -6.31
C TYR A 42 -1.51 1.86 -7.55
N HIS A 43 -1.71 1.02 -8.57
CA HIS A 43 -2.29 1.39 -9.86
C HIS A 43 -3.80 1.06 -9.95
N GLY A 44 -4.38 0.49 -8.88
CA GLY A 44 -5.76 0.03 -8.87
C GLY A 44 -5.92 -1.40 -9.32
N ASP A 45 -7.13 -1.94 -9.13
CA ASP A 45 -7.47 -3.32 -9.48
C ASP A 45 -6.47 -4.37 -8.93
N ASP A 46 -6.00 -4.16 -7.70
CA ASP A 46 -4.98 -5.00 -7.04
C ASP A 46 -3.61 -5.03 -7.75
N SER A 47 -3.32 -4.05 -8.61
CA SER A 47 -2.04 -3.89 -9.29
C SER A 47 -1.11 -2.97 -8.51
N TRP A 48 0.14 -3.43 -8.32
CA TRP A 48 1.17 -2.73 -7.57
C TRP A 48 2.48 -2.70 -8.34
N SER A 49 3.30 -1.69 -8.06
CA SER A 49 4.70 -1.64 -8.46
C SER A 49 5.59 -1.25 -7.29
N ILE A 50 6.82 -1.77 -7.26
CA ILE A 50 7.89 -1.40 -6.32
C ILE A 50 9.03 -0.73 -7.11
N GLY A 51 9.65 0.30 -6.54
CA GLY A 51 10.68 1.08 -7.20
C GLY A 51 10.15 1.87 -8.41
N PRO A 52 10.96 2.08 -9.46
CA PRO A 52 10.60 2.97 -10.55
C PRO A 52 9.40 2.48 -11.38
N ASP A 53 9.26 1.17 -11.60
CA ASP A 53 8.15 0.54 -12.37
C ASP A 53 8.20 -1.01 -12.26
N GLU A 54 8.79 -1.60 -11.19
CA GLU A 54 8.88 -3.07 -11.10
C GLU A 54 7.53 -3.64 -10.65
N PRO A 55 6.85 -4.50 -11.45
CA PRO A 55 5.55 -5.05 -11.08
C PRO A 55 5.66 -5.87 -9.79
N ALA A 56 4.76 -5.62 -8.86
CA ALA A 56 4.70 -6.31 -7.57
C ALA A 56 3.32 -6.91 -7.32
N SER A 57 3.28 -8.00 -6.57
CA SER A 57 2.04 -8.54 -6.03
C SER A 57 1.70 -7.88 -4.70
N GLY A 58 0.42 -7.90 -4.32
CA GLY A 58 0.00 -7.47 -2.98
C GLY A 58 0.70 -8.26 -1.86
N ASP A 59 1.07 -9.52 -2.10
CA ASP A 59 1.85 -10.31 -1.13
C ASP A 59 3.26 -9.74 -0.92
N GLN A 60 3.94 -9.30 -1.98
CA GLN A 60 5.26 -8.66 -1.87
C GLN A 60 5.18 -7.33 -1.12
N VAL A 61 4.15 -6.52 -1.41
CA VAL A 61 3.92 -5.27 -0.68
C VAL A 61 3.58 -5.53 0.79
N ARG A 62 2.82 -6.59 1.07
CA ARG A 62 2.50 -7.01 2.44
C ARG A 62 3.75 -7.42 3.20
N ASP A 63 4.63 -8.22 2.60
CA ASP A 63 5.89 -8.62 3.21
C ASP A 63 6.79 -7.42 3.47
N LEU A 64 6.85 -6.46 2.56
CA LEU A 64 7.60 -5.20 2.70
C LEU A 64 7.04 -4.33 3.84
N LEU A 65 5.71 -4.23 3.97
CA LEU A 65 5.08 -3.53 5.10
C LEU A 65 5.39 -4.21 6.43
N VAL A 66 5.39 -5.54 6.47
CA VAL A 66 5.73 -6.29 7.69
C VAL A 66 7.20 -6.12 8.05
N SER A 67 8.11 -6.12 7.07
CA SER A 67 9.55 -5.93 7.31
C SER A 67 9.90 -4.51 7.76
N SER A 68 9.06 -3.53 7.40
CA SER A 68 9.27 -2.10 7.68
C SER A 68 8.52 -1.62 8.93
N ASP A 69 8.10 -2.54 9.81
CA ASP A 69 7.28 -2.23 11.00
C ASP A 69 5.98 -1.46 10.67
N ARG A 70 5.46 -1.64 9.44
CA ARG A 70 4.29 -0.92 8.87
C ARG A 70 4.46 0.59 8.83
N ILE A 71 5.70 1.06 8.77
CA ILE A 71 6.02 2.48 8.60
C ILE A 71 6.04 2.78 7.10
N TYR A 72 5.24 3.76 6.69
CA TYR A 72 5.20 4.24 5.31
C TYR A 72 4.86 5.73 5.27
N GLU A 73 5.31 6.41 4.23
CA GLU A 73 5.04 7.82 3.97
C GLU A 73 4.41 8.01 2.59
N LEU A 74 3.22 8.58 2.55
CA LEU A 74 2.55 8.92 1.29
C LEU A 74 3.34 9.99 0.53
N GLN A 75 3.58 9.73 -0.76
CA GLN A 75 4.15 10.71 -1.69
C GLN A 75 3.02 11.28 -2.53
N ASP A 76 2.53 12.48 -2.20
CA ASP A 76 1.69 13.27 -3.10
C ASP A 76 2.57 13.75 -4.27
N TYR A 77 2.31 13.24 -5.48
CA TYR A 77 2.94 13.69 -6.73
C TYR A 77 1.92 14.39 -7.65
#